data_AF-R5E6P5-F1
#
_entry.id   AF-R5E6P5-F1
#
_cell.length_a   1.000
_cell.length_b   1.000
_cell.length_c   1.000
_cell.angle_alpha   90.00
_cell.angle_beta   90.00
_cell.angle_gamma   90.00
#
_symmetry.space_group_name_H-M   'P 1'
#
loop_
_entity.id
_entity.type
_entity.pdbx_description
1 polymer ?
#
loop_
_entity_poly.entity_id
_entity_poly.type
_entity_poly.pdbx_seq_one_letter_code
_entity_poly.pdbx_strand_id
1 'polypeptide(L)'
;MEENKEKSNDPADYYGSIKKGWIAMIVAEAKQLNQVIKSSEEYTRYQNAMKQVMADQALYQKMNEFRRRNYELQSYDDGVNRYQEIHNLGLEYESVLRTPVVNEFLVAEQILTRKMATVYETIADGLELDYSYME
;
A
#
# COMPACT_ATOMS: atom_id res chain seq x y z
N MET A 1 23.66 16.45 33.16
CA MET A 1 23.33 16.04 31.78
C MET A 1 22.49 14.80 31.92
N GLU A 2 21.16 14.95 31.92
CA GLU A 2 20.27 13.79 31.96
C GLU A 2 20.16 13.25 30.53
N GLU A 3 20.61 12.00 30.36
CA GLU A 3 20.48 11.26 29.11
C GLU A 3 19.01 11.13 28.74
N ASN A 4 18.64 11.81 27.66
CA ASN A 4 17.38 11.63 26.98
C ASN A 4 17.41 10.25 26.32
N LYS A 5 16.94 9.22 27.05
CA LYS A 5 16.71 7.90 26.47
C LYS A 5 15.58 8.03 25.47
N GLU A 6 15.93 7.97 24.19
CA GLU A 6 14.98 7.76 23.09
C GLU A 6 14.02 6.64 23.49
N LYS A 7 12.74 6.98 23.62
CA LYS A 7 11.69 5.98 23.80
C LYS A 7 11.72 5.10 22.56
N SER A 8 12.03 3.82 22.75
CA SER A 8 11.91 2.80 21.72
C SER A 8 10.52 2.89 21.12
N ASN A 9 10.42 3.11 19.81
CA ASN A 9 9.14 3.20 19.10
C ASN A 9 8.53 1.80 18.88
N ASP A 10 8.73 0.89 19.84
CA ASP A 10 8.17 -0.45 19.85
C ASP A 10 6.75 -0.36 20.43
N PRO A 11 5.70 -0.72 19.66
CA PRO A 11 4.32 -0.73 20.14
C PRO A 11 4.10 -1.53 21.44
N ALA A 12 5.04 -2.43 21.78
CA ALA A 12 5.01 -3.24 22.99
C ALA A 12 5.15 -2.45 24.30
N ASP A 13 5.67 -1.21 24.29
CA ASP A 13 5.90 -0.43 25.51
C ASP A 13 4.61 0.20 26.08
N TYR A 14 3.50 0.20 25.32
CA TYR A 14 2.24 0.83 25.74
C TYR A 14 1.28 -0.12 26.48
N TYR A 15 1.57 -1.42 26.52
CA TYR A 15 0.62 -2.44 26.94
C TYR A 15 1.26 -3.32 28.04
N GLY A 16 0.70 -3.31 29.25
CA GLY A 16 1.25 -4.06 30.41
C GLY A 16 1.41 -5.58 30.18
N SER A 17 1.97 -6.29 31.16
CA SER A 17 2.48 -7.66 31.04
C SER A 17 1.49 -8.72 30.50
N ILE A 18 0.20 -8.60 30.81
CA ILE A 18 -0.84 -9.54 30.31
C ILE A 18 -1.28 -9.18 28.87
N LYS A 19 -1.30 -7.88 28.52
CA LYS A 19 -1.58 -7.41 27.15
C LYS A 19 -0.40 -7.67 26.20
N LYS A 20 0.84 -7.71 26.70
CA LYS A 20 2.03 -8.14 25.95
C LYS A 20 1.90 -9.55 25.36
N GLY A 21 1.25 -10.48 26.08
CA GLY A 21 1.05 -11.86 25.60
C GLY A 21 0.14 -11.95 24.39
N TRP A 22 -1.02 -11.30 24.44
CA TRP A 22 -2.00 -11.31 23.34
C TRP A 22 -1.51 -10.54 22.11
N ILE A 23 -0.85 -9.39 22.31
CA ILE A 23 -0.22 -8.65 21.21
C ILE A 23 0.85 -9.50 20.53
N ALA A 24 1.69 -10.21 21.30
CA ALA A 24 2.70 -11.09 20.73
C ALA A 24 2.08 -12.22 19.89
N MET A 25 0.96 -12.80 20.33
CA MET A 25 0.23 -13.82 19.57
C MET A 25 -0.35 -13.25 18.26
N ILE A 26 -1.04 -12.10 18.32
CA ILE A 26 -1.62 -11.44 17.13
C ILE A 26 -0.51 -11.10 16.13
N VAL A 27 0.62 -10.57 16.61
CA VAL A 27 1.78 -10.25 15.75
C VAL A 27 2.38 -11.52 15.13
N ALA A 28 2.39 -12.65 15.84
CA ALA A 28 2.87 -13.91 15.29
C ALA A 28 1.97 -14.41 14.15
N GLU A 29 0.65 -14.37 14.30
CA GLU A 29 -0.31 -14.72 13.25
C GLU A 29 -0.20 -13.78 12.05
N ALA A 30 -0.10 -12.47 12.29
CA ALA A 30 0.11 -11.50 11.22
C ALA A 30 1.41 -11.75 10.43
N LYS A 31 2.48 -12.21 11.10
CA LYS A 31 3.71 -12.63 10.44
C LYS A 31 3.52 -13.87 9.57
N GLN A 32 2.73 -14.85 10.02
CA GLN A 32 2.42 -16.03 9.20
C GLN A 32 1.63 -15.64 7.95
N LEU A 33 0.59 -14.82 8.10
CA LEU A 33 -0.18 -14.28 6.97
C LEU A 33 0.72 -13.54 5.98
N ASN A 34 1.66 -12.72 6.47
CA ASN A 34 2.63 -12.03 5.63
C ASN A 34 3.51 -13.01 4.83
N GLN A 35 3.94 -14.14 5.42
CA GLN A 35 4.69 -15.15 4.66
C GLN A 35 3.85 -15.77 3.54
N VAL A 36 2.57 -16.05 3.80
CA VAL A 36 1.65 -16.58 2.78
C VAL A 36 1.45 -15.57 1.65
N ILE A 37 1.28 -14.28 1.98
CA ILE A 37 1.19 -13.21 0.97
C ILE A 37 2.48 -13.13 0.15
N LYS A 38 3.65 -13.22 0.80
CA LYS A 38 4.94 -13.19 0.11
C LYS A 38 5.16 -14.39 -0.81
N SER A 39 4.57 -15.54 -0.51
CA SER A 39 4.63 -16.72 -1.37
C SER A 39 3.54 -16.75 -2.44
N SER A 40 2.65 -15.77 -2.48
CA SER A 40 1.58 -15.67 -3.49
C SER A 40 2.13 -15.31 -4.87
N GLU A 41 1.40 -15.72 -5.91
CA GLU A 41 1.74 -15.39 -7.29
C GLU A 41 1.63 -13.88 -7.53
N GLU A 42 0.62 -13.23 -6.95
CA GLU A 42 0.40 -11.79 -7.08
C GLU A 42 1.57 -10.97 -6.54
N TYR A 43 2.08 -11.32 -5.35
CA TYR A 43 3.23 -10.63 -4.78
C TYR A 43 4.50 -10.89 -5.59
N THR A 44 4.69 -12.14 -6.03
CA THR A 44 5.84 -12.52 -6.87
C THR A 44 5.83 -11.76 -8.21
N ARG A 45 4.66 -11.67 -8.86
CA ARG A 45 4.45 -10.95 -10.12
C ARG A 45 4.71 -9.45 -9.97
N TYR A 46 4.19 -8.84 -8.90
CA TYR A 46 4.47 -7.44 -8.55
C TYR A 46 5.98 -7.20 -8.36
N GLN A 47 6.66 -8.04 -7.59
CA GLN A 47 8.11 -7.90 -7.36
C GLN A 47 8.93 -8.05 -8.65
N ASN A 48 8.56 -9.00 -9.50
CA ASN A 48 9.25 -9.21 -10.78
C ASN A 48 9.02 -8.05 -11.75
N ALA A 49 7.80 -7.55 -11.86
CA ALA A 49 7.49 -6.39 -12.69
C ALA A 49 8.21 -5.13 -12.18
N MET A 50 8.26 -4.93 -10.85
CA MET A 50 9.01 -3.83 -10.24
C MET A 50 10.49 -3.88 -10.62
N LYS A 51 11.13 -5.06 -10.51
CA LYS A 51 12.54 -5.22 -10.90
C LYS A 51 12.79 -4.90 -12.38
N GLN A 52 11.85 -5.25 -13.26
CA GLN A 52 11.97 -4.95 -14.69
C GLN A 52 11.87 -3.46 -14.97
N VAL A 53 10.94 -2.75 -14.34
CA VAL A 53 10.84 -1.29 -14.50
C VAL A 53 12.04 -0.58 -13.90
N MET A 54 12.54 -1.02 -12.75
CA MET A 54 13.72 -0.44 -12.09
C MET A 54 15.03 -0.62 -12.89
N ALA A 55 15.07 -1.52 -13.88
CA ALA A 55 16.22 -1.66 -14.77
C ALA A 55 16.43 -0.41 -15.64
N ASP A 56 15.37 0.38 -15.89
CA ASP A 56 15.44 1.70 -16.53
C ASP A 56 15.01 2.77 -15.52
N GLN A 57 16.00 3.45 -14.96
CA GLN A 57 15.77 4.46 -13.93
C GLN A 57 14.93 5.65 -14.43
N ALA A 58 15.07 6.06 -15.69
CA ALA A 58 14.32 7.18 -16.25
C ALA A 58 12.85 6.81 -16.45
N LEU A 59 12.58 5.58 -16.92
CA LEU A 59 11.24 5.04 -17.04
C LEU A 59 10.57 4.88 -15.66
N TYR A 60 11.30 4.34 -14.69
CA TYR A 60 10.84 4.20 -13.31
C TYR A 60 10.45 5.55 -12.68
N GLN A 61 11.26 6.59 -12.89
CA GLN A 61 10.95 7.94 -12.42
C GLN A 61 9.65 8.48 -13.02
N LYS A 62 9.52 8.45 -14.35
CA LYS A 62 8.30 8.93 -15.02
C LYS A 62 7.04 8.15 -14.62
N MET A 63 7.15 6.83 -14.47
CA MET A 63 6.04 6.01 -13.97
C MET A 63 5.63 6.42 -12.55
N ASN A 64 6.59 6.69 -11.66
CA ASN A 64 6.28 7.11 -10.30
C ASN A 64 5.70 8.52 -10.21
N GLU A 65 6.12 9.43 -11.09
CA GLU A 65 5.49 10.74 -11.23
C GLU A 65 4.02 10.60 -11.63
N PHE A 66 3.73 9.76 -12.63
CA PHE A 66 2.36 9.41 -12.99
C PHE A 66 1.57 8.85 -11.80
N ARG A 67 2.11 7.85 -11.10
CA ARG A 67 1.44 7.23 -9.93
C ARG A 67 1.13 8.25 -8.84
N ARG A 68 2.08 9.14 -8.52
CA ARG A 68 1.89 10.18 -7.52
C ARG A 68 0.80 11.16 -7.92
N ARG A 69 0.86 11.71 -9.14
CA ARG A 69 -0.15 12.65 -9.64
C ARG A 69 -1.53 12.01 -9.72
N ASN A 70 -1.60 10.74 -10.14
CA ASN A 70 -2.86 10.00 -10.18
C ASN A 70 -3.44 9.79 -8.77
N TYR A 71 -2.60 9.49 -7.77
CA TYR A 71 -3.04 9.37 -6.37
C TYR A 71 -3.54 10.71 -5.79
N GLU A 72 -2.81 11.80 -6.06
CA GLU A 72 -3.20 13.15 -5.64
C GLU A 72 -4.58 13.50 -6.21
N LEU A 73 -4.78 13.33 -7.52
CA LEU A 73 -6.08 13.56 -8.18
C LEU A 73 -7.21 12.72 -7.59
N GLN A 74 -6.94 11.47 -7.22
CA GLN A 74 -7.95 10.59 -6.61
C GLN A 74 -8.29 10.98 -5.16
N SER A 75 -7.38 11.66 -4.46
CA SER A 75 -7.51 12.01 -3.04
C SER A 75 -8.33 13.28 -2.78
N TYR A 76 -8.46 14.18 -3.77
CA TYR A 76 -9.29 15.38 -3.65
C TYR A 76 -10.77 15.04 -3.79
N ASP A 77 -11.67 15.72 -3.07
CA ASP A 77 -13.12 15.52 -3.17
C ASP A 77 -13.83 16.63 -3.99
N ASP A 78 -13.45 16.80 -5.27
CA ASP A 78 -13.93 17.91 -6.11
C ASP A 78 -14.62 17.47 -7.44
N GLY A 79 -15.53 16.49 -7.38
CA GLY A 79 -16.54 16.28 -8.42
C GLY A 79 -16.05 16.11 -9.89
N VAL A 80 -16.80 16.71 -10.83
CA VAL A 80 -16.74 16.48 -12.30
C VAL A 80 -15.39 16.79 -12.95
N ASN A 81 -14.57 17.66 -12.36
CA ASN A 81 -13.25 18.02 -12.92
C ASN A 81 -12.23 16.88 -12.81
N ARG A 82 -12.36 16.03 -11.78
CA ARG A 82 -11.41 14.94 -11.48
C ARG A 82 -11.27 13.92 -12.62
N TYR A 83 -12.39 13.52 -13.22
CA TYR A 83 -12.36 12.52 -14.32
C TYR A 83 -11.63 13.06 -15.55
N GLN A 84 -11.83 14.34 -15.87
CA GLN A 84 -11.14 14.98 -17.00
C GLN A 84 -9.64 15.13 -16.72
N GLU A 85 -9.27 15.52 -15.50
CA GLU A 85 -7.87 15.64 -15.08
C GLU A 85 -7.14 14.28 -15.11
N ILE A 86 -7.78 13.20 -14.65
CA ILE A 86 -7.22 11.84 -14.74
C ILE A 86 -7.06 11.41 -16.20
N HIS A 87 -8.03 11.73 -17.06
CA HIS A 87 -7.93 11.43 -18.49
C HIS A 87 -6.77 12.20 -19.15
N ASN A 88 -6.65 13.50 -18.87
CA ASN A 88 -5.57 14.34 -19.37
C ASN A 88 -4.19 13.83 -18.90
N LEU A 89 -4.08 13.42 -17.65
CA LEU A 89 -2.87 12.80 -17.11
C LEU A 89 -2.52 11.50 -17.85
N GLY A 90 -3.53 10.69 -18.17
CA GLY A 90 -3.34 9.47 -18.97
C GLY A 90 -2.79 9.76 -20.37
N LEU A 91 -3.24 10.83 -21.01
CA LEU A 91 -2.71 11.29 -22.31
C LEU A 91 -1.28 11.82 -22.18
N GLU A 92 -1.00 12.61 -21.15
CA GLU A 92 0.34 13.17 -20.88
C GLU A 92 1.40 12.07 -20.72
N TYR A 93 1.05 10.99 -20.01
CA TYR A 93 1.94 9.86 -19.76
C TYR A 93 1.72 8.68 -20.71
N GLU A 94 0.99 8.86 -21.83
CA GLU A 94 0.62 7.77 -22.75
C GLU A 94 1.83 6.94 -23.20
N SER A 95 2.94 7.60 -23.56
CA SER A 95 4.17 6.92 -23.98
C SER A 95 4.77 6.01 -22.90
N VAL A 96 4.66 6.42 -21.64
CA VAL A 96 5.11 5.66 -20.47
C VAL A 96 4.15 4.50 -20.22
N LEU A 97 2.83 4.75 -20.22
CA LEU A 97 1.81 3.73 -19.98
C LEU A 97 1.74 2.66 -21.07
N ARG A 98 2.07 3.00 -22.31
CA ARG A 98 2.16 2.04 -23.43
C ARG A 98 3.40 1.15 -23.35
N THR A 99 4.36 1.46 -22.49
CA THR A 99 5.55 0.63 -22.33
C THR A 99 5.16 -0.70 -21.66
N PRO A 100 5.44 -1.87 -22.29
CA PRO A 100 4.93 -3.15 -21.80
C PRO A 100 5.31 -3.47 -20.35
N VAL A 101 6.55 -3.17 -19.95
CA VAL A 101 7.03 -3.41 -18.58
C VAL A 101 6.33 -2.51 -17.54
N VAL A 102 5.97 -1.28 -17.93
CA VAL A 102 5.21 -0.36 -17.06
C VAL A 102 3.78 -0.84 -16.91
N ASN A 103 3.12 -1.21 -18.00
CA ASN A 103 1.76 -1.73 -17.96
C ASN A 103 1.67 -3.00 -17.10
N GLU A 104 2.59 -3.95 -17.30
CA GLU A 104 2.69 -5.17 -16.48
C GLU A 104 2.86 -4.85 -14.99
N PHE A 105 3.69 -3.86 -14.65
CA PHE A 105 3.85 -3.40 -13.27
C PHE A 105 2.56 -2.80 -12.70
N LEU A 106 1.92 -1.87 -13.42
CA LEU A 106 0.71 -1.18 -12.95
C LEU A 106 -0.46 -2.17 -12.77
N VAL A 107 -0.60 -3.14 -13.66
CA VAL A 107 -1.60 -4.22 -13.54
C VAL A 107 -1.29 -5.09 -12.32
N ALA A 108 -0.05 -5.53 -12.15
CA ALA A 108 0.34 -6.36 -11.00
C ALA A 108 0.15 -5.61 -9.67
N GLU A 109 0.48 -4.32 -9.62
CA GLU A 109 0.23 -3.43 -8.48
C GLU A 109 -1.26 -3.32 -8.15
N GLN A 110 -2.11 -3.09 -9.15
CA GLN A 110 -3.55 -2.96 -8.93
C GLN A 110 -4.15 -4.27 -8.38
N ILE A 111 -3.74 -5.41 -8.93
CA ILE A 111 -4.20 -6.73 -8.46
C ILE A 111 -3.77 -6.95 -7.02
N LEU A 112 -2.49 -6.75 -6.70
CA LEU A 112 -1.97 -6.94 -5.34
C LEU A 112 -2.68 -6.01 -4.35
N THR A 113 -2.86 -4.74 -4.69
CA THR A 113 -3.52 -3.75 -3.83
C THR A 113 -4.97 -4.16 -3.53
N ARG A 114 -5.73 -4.62 -4.53
CA ARG A 114 -7.10 -5.11 -4.33
C ARG A 114 -7.15 -6.35 -3.44
N LYS A 115 -6.23 -7.30 -3.64
CA LYS A 115 -6.12 -8.48 -2.77
C LYS A 115 -5.81 -8.10 -1.32
N MET A 116 -4.91 -7.13 -1.13
CA MET A 116 -4.58 -6.62 0.20
C MET A 116 -5.76 -5.91 0.86
N ALA A 117 -6.54 -5.13 0.11
CA ALA A 117 -7.78 -4.52 0.62
C ALA A 117 -8.74 -5.59 1.17
N THR A 118 -8.98 -6.67 0.43
CA THR A 118 -9.80 -7.80 0.91
C THR A 118 -9.23 -8.47 2.16
N VAL A 119 -7.90 -8.62 2.26
CA VAL A 119 -7.26 -9.15 3.47
C VAL A 119 -7.49 -8.22 4.67
N TYR A 120 -7.34 -6.91 4.50
CA TYR A 120 -7.60 -5.94 5.56
C TYR A 120 -9.05 -5.93 6.00
N GLU A 121 -9.99 -5.96 5.05
CA GLU A 121 -11.43 -6.10 5.33
C GLU A 121 -11.71 -7.38 6.10
N THR A 122 -11.11 -8.52 5.71
CA THR A 122 -11.29 -9.80 6.40
C THR A 122 -10.73 -9.79 7.83
N ILE A 123 -9.62 -9.09 8.07
CA ILE A 123 -9.05 -8.94 9.42
C ILE A 123 -9.93 -8.06 10.30
N ALA A 124 -10.54 -7.02 9.71
CA ALA A 124 -11.42 -6.10 10.41
C ALA A 124 -12.85 -6.63 10.59
N ASP A 125 -13.25 -7.61 9.78
CA ASP A 125 -14.59 -8.19 9.80
C ASP A 125 -14.93 -8.78 11.18
N GLY A 126 -16.12 -8.45 11.68
CA GLY A 126 -16.59 -8.85 13.01
C GLY A 126 -15.97 -8.11 14.20
N LEU A 127 -15.08 -7.12 13.99
CA LEU A 127 -14.60 -6.25 15.07
C LEU A 127 -15.66 -5.20 15.41
N GLU A 128 -16.12 -5.18 16.66
CA GLU A 128 -17.02 -4.14 17.18
C GLU A 128 -16.20 -2.90 17.57
N LEU A 129 -16.20 -1.90 16.69
CA LEU A 129 -15.57 -0.60 16.92
C LEU A 129 -16.65 0.48 17.03
N ASP A 130 -16.48 1.39 17.99
CA ASP A 130 -17.38 2.53 18.12
C ASP A 130 -17.04 3.57 17.04
N TYR A 131 -17.97 3.81 16.11
CA TYR A 131 -17.85 4.84 15.08
C TYR A 131 -18.75 6.05 15.33
N SER A 132 -19.50 6.07 16.44
CA SER A 132 -20.50 7.11 16.73
C SER A 132 -19.92 8.52 16.85
N TYR A 133 -18.61 8.64 17.10
CA TYR A 133 -17.91 9.92 17.16
C TYR A 133 -17.63 10.55 15.79
N MET A 134 -17.85 9.82 14.69
CA MET A 134 -17.66 10.33 13.31
C MET A 134 -18.98 10.83 12.67
N GLU A 135 -20.13 10.60 13.31
CA GLU A 135 -21.44 11.13 12.90
C GLU A 135 -21.68 12.53 13.48
#